data_AF-A0A8H5R5E0-F1
#
_entry.id   AF-A0A8H5R5E0-F1
#
_cell.length_a   1.000
_cell.length_b   1.000
_cell.length_c   1.000
_cell.angle_alpha   90.00
_cell.angle_beta   90.00
_cell.angle_gamma   90.00
#
_symmetry.space_group_name_H-M   'P 1'
#
loop_
_entity.id
_entity.type
_entity.pdbx_description
1 polymer ?
#
loop_
_entity_poly.entity_id
_entity_poly.type
_entity_poly.pdbx_seq_one_letter_code
_entity_poly.pdbx_strand_id
1 'polypeptide(L)'
;MAALKTRLGFTNTTSFSLFCIFGGLLFLFSTLHLPYININGVFCAKGNPWSVPGECYVFQKPGLMRSGMLLHLVTFLPAGALVCFQFMPALRRSKYIKFHRVNGYVVLVLSALGTVAALIIESEAMGGIFSNRIGTWTLATLVTAAMVKGYVSIKNKEIEKHRAWMLRAWFWVSTPPLKT
;
A
#
# COMPACT_ATOMS: atom_id res chain seq x y z
N MET A 1 14.63 -24.02 -3.62
CA MET A 1 14.08 -23.08 -2.60
C MET A 1 15.08 -22.70 -1.50
N ALA A 2 15.89 -23.62 -0.96
CA ALA A 2 16.86 -23.32 0.12
C ALA A 2 17.86 -22.21 -0.23
N ALA A 3 18.41 -22.20 -1.45
CA ALA A 3 19.36 -21.16 -1.89
C ALA A 3 18.74 -19.74 -1.93
N LEU A 4 17.46 -19.63 -2.34
CA LEU A 4 16.76 -18.34 -2.40
C LEU A 4 16.43 -17.82 -1.00
N LYS A 5 15.96 -18.69 -0.10
CA LYS A 5 15.70 -18.37 1.31
C LYS A 5 16.94 -17.73 1.98
N THR A 6 18.10 -18.34 1.81
CA THR A 6 19.37 -17.85 2.39
C THR A 6 19.82 -16.53 1.76
N ARG A 7 19.70 -16.38 0.44
CA ARG A 7 20.02 -15.13 -0.27
C ARG A 7 19.16 -13.96 0.22
N LEU A 8 17.86 -14.19 0.40
CA LEU A 8 16.91 -13.20 0.91
C LEU A 8 17.01 -12.97 2.42
N GLY A 9 17.83 -13.74 3.13
CA GLY A 9 18.15 -13.54 4.54
C GLY A 9 17.10 -14.07 5.51
N PHE A 10 16.19 -14.94 5.07
CA PHE A 10 15.21 -15.58 5.96
C PHE A 10 15.84 -16.78 6.69
N THR A 11 15.70 -16.82 8.00
CA THR A 11 16.13 -17.95 8.85
C THR A 11 15.04 -19.01 8.98
N ASN A 12 13.79 -18.57 9.15
CA ASN A 12 12.61 -19.43 9.27
C ASN A 12 11.93 -19.66 7.90
N THR A 13 11.60 -20.92 7.59
CA THR A 13 10.89 -21.32 6.37
C THR A 13 9.46 -20.76 6.35
N THR A 14 8.77 -20.73 7.48
CA THR A 14 7.41 -20.18 7.58
C THR A 14 7.39 -18.69 7.22
N SER A 15 8.32 -17.89 7.75
CA SER A 15 8.42 -16.47 7.41
C SER A 15 8.75 -16.23 5.93
N PHE A 16 9.55 -17.10 5.34
CA PHE A 16 9.85 -17.06 3.91
C PHE A 16 8.59 -17.38 3.07
N SER A 17 7.86 -18.45 3.40
CA SER A 17 6.61 -18.81 2.70
C SER A 17 5.55 -17.72 2.82
N LEU A 18 5.35 -17.16 4.02
CA LEU A 18 4.42 -16.05 4.24
C LEU A 18 4.81 -14.81 3.42
N PHE A 19 6.11 -14.49 3.34
CA PHE A 19 6.58 -13.38 2.52
C PHE A 19 6.32 -13.62 1.02
N CYS A 20 6.57 -14.83 0.52
CA CYS A 20 6.30 -15.17 -0.88
C CYS A 20 4.81 -15.09 -1.21
N ILE A 21 3.93 -15.52 -0.29
CA ILE A 21 2.49 -15.45 -0.49
C ILE A 21 2.01 -14.01 -0.37
N PHE A 22 2.07 -13.41 0.83
CA PHE A 22 1.48 -12.09 1.06
C PHE A 22 2.28 -10.96 0.40
N GLY A 23 3.60 -10.97 0.54
CA GLY A 23 4.46 -9.97 -0.10
C GLY A 23 4.54 -10.13 -1.62
N GLY A 24 4.55 -11.38 -2.11
CA GLY A 24 4.51 -11.65 -3.55
C GLY A 24 3.19 -11.24 -4.19
N LEU A 25 2.05 -11.59 -3.57
CA LEU A 25 0.73 -11.18 -4.04
C LEU A 25 0.58 -9.65 -4.02
N LEU A 26 1.01 -8.98 -2.95
CA LEU A 26 0.99 -7.51 -2.89
C LEU A 26 1.86 -6.88 -3.97
N PHE A 27 3.09 -7.37 -4.16
CA PHE A 27 3.99 -6.87 -5.20
C PHE A 27 3.39 -7.05 -6.60
N LEU A 28 2.83 -8.23 -6.87
CA LEU A 28 2.19 -8.53 -8.15
C LEU A 28 0.96 -7.66 -8.38
N PHE A 29 0.08 -7.53 -7.38
CA PHE A 29 -1.09 -6.66 -7.45
C PHE A 29 -0.68 -5.22 -7.76
N SER A 30 0.24 -4.65 -6.98
CA SER A 30 0.72 -3.28 -7.14
C SER A 30 1.34 -3.03 -8.51
N THR A 31 2.14 -3.95 -9.03
CA THR A 31 2.83 -3.79 -10.33
C THR A 31 1.90 -3.98 -11.51
N LEU A 32 1.01 -4.98 -11.49
CA LEU A 32 0.03 -5.21 -12.56
C LEU A 32 -1.00 -4.08 -12.66
N HIS A 33 -1.27 -3.37 -11.56
CA HIS A 33 -2.25 -2.29 -11.52
C HIS A 33 -1.65 -0.90 -11.79
N LEU A 34 -0.34 -0.76 -11.97
CA LEU A 34 0.29 0.52 -12.36
C LEU A 34 -0.37 1.21 -13.59
N PRO A 35 -0.83 0.49 -14.63
CA PRO A 35 -1.53 1.10 -15.75
C PRO A 35 -2.82 1.84 -15.35
N TYR A 36 -3.42 1.57 -14.19
CA TYR A 36 -4.65 2.25 -13.73
C TYR A 36 -4.42 3.73 -13.47
N ILE A 37 -3.17 4.16 -13.25
CA ILE A 37 -2.80 5.58 -13.17
C ILE A 37 -3.31 6.35 -14.41
N ASN A 38 -3.37 5.70 -15.58
CA ASN A 38 -4.05 6.24 -16.74
C ASN A 38 -5.58 6.10 -16.56
N ILE A 39 -6.17 7.09 -15.88
CA ILE A 39 -7.60 7.09 -15.57
C ILE A 39 -8.45 6.96 -16.84
N ASN A 40 -8.14 7.71 -17.89
CA ASN A 40 -9.01 7.75 -19.07
C ASN A 40 -8.80 6.57 -20.03
N GLY A 41 -7.59 5.99 -20.05
CA GLY A 41 -7.23 4.94 -21.00
C GLY A 41 -7.35 3.52 -20.45
N VAL A 42 -7.27 3.33 -19.12
CA VAL A 42 -7.28 1.99 -18.50
C VAL A 42 -8.33 1.90 -17.41
N PHE A 43 -8.25 2.71 -16.36
CA PHE A 43 -9.16 2.59 -15.21
C PHE A 43 -10.62 2.82 -15.63
N CYS A 44 -10.85 3.87 -16.42
CA CYS A 44 -12.12 4.26 -17.01
C CYS A 44 -12.08 4.19 -18.54
N ALA A 45 -11.51 3.10 -19.07
CA ALA A 45 -11.52 2.84 -20.51
C ALA A 45 -12.96 2.79 -21.06
N LYS A 46 -13.18 3.35 -22.26
CA LYS A 46 -14.49 3.28 -22.93
C LYS A 46 -14.85 1.83 -23.25
N GLY A 47 -16.04 1.39 -22.86
CA GLY A 47 -16.59 0.06 -23.16
C GLY A 47 -16.29 -1.00 -22.10
N ASN A 48 -15.05 -1.11 -21.63
CA ASN A 48 -14.66 -2.10 -20.61
C ASN A 48 -13.78 -1.48 -19.51
N PRO A 49 -14.35 -0.64 -18.62
CA PRO A 49 -13.59 -0.04 -17.53
C PRO A 49 -13.25 -1.09 -16.46
N TRP A 50 -12.09 -0.92 -15.80
CA TRP A 50 -11.69 -1.70 -14.63
C TRP A 50 -12.29 -1.17 -13.32
N SER A 51 -12.83 0.05 -13.34
CA SER A 51 -13.51 0.64 -12.18
C SER A 51 -14.82 -0.09 -11.84
N VAL A 52 -15.34 0.17 -10.66
CA VAL A 52 -16.71 -0.24 -10.31
C VAL A 52 -17.69 0.54 -11.22
N PRO A 53 -18.83 -0.06 -11.63
CA PRO A 53 -19.85 0.66 -12.40
C PRO A 53 -20.27 1.97 -11.72
N GLY A 54 -20.30 3.06 -12.50
CA GLY A 54 -20.70 4.39 -12.02
C GLY A 54 -19.56 5.31 -11.58
N GLU A 55 -18.43 4.77 -11.09
CA GLU A 55 -17.32 5.59 -10.57
C GLU A 55 -16.66 6.48 -11.63
N CYS A 56 -16.62 6.02 -12.88
CA CYS A 56 -16.03 6.78 -13.97
C CYS A 56 -16.73 8.10 -14.25
N TYR A 57 -18.04 8.22 -13.96
CA TYR A 57 -18.75 9.49 -14.08
C TYR A 57 -18.16 10.57 -13.17
N VAL A 58 -17.65 10.17 -12.00
CA VAL A 58 -17.04 11.07 -11.01
C VAL A 58 -15.57 11.31 -11.35
N PHE A 59 -14.78 10.25 -11.57
CA PHE A 59 -13.33 10.38 -11.70
C PHE A 59 -12.83 10.83 -13.09
N GLN A 60 -13.69 10.79 -14.12
CA GLN A 60 -13.33 11.35 -15.43
C GLN A 60 -13.46 12.88 -15.49
N LYS A 61 -14.29 13.48 -14.63
CA LYS A 61 -14.50 14.93 -14.62
C LYS A 61 -13.32 15.66 -13.98
N PRO A 62 -12.93 16.85 -14.48
CA PRO A 62 -11.92 17.66 -13.80
C PRO A 62 -12.44 18.09 -12.41
N GLY A 63 -11.57 18.05 -11.40
CA GLY A 63 -11.91 18.46 -10.05
C GLY A 63 -11.13 17.71 -8.98
N LEU A 64 -11.55 17.93 -7.73
CA LEU A 64 -10.91 17.35 -6.54
C LEU A 64 -10.96 15.82 -6.55
N MET A 65 -12.11 15.22 -6.92
CA MET A 65 -12.29 13.77 -6.91
C MET A 65 -11.35 13.05 -7.87
N ARG A 66 -11.21 13.56 -9.09
CA ARG A 66 -10.24 13.04 -10.07
C ARG A 66 -8.81 13.18 -9.59
N SER A 67 -8.46 14.34 -9.03
CA SER A 67 -7.12 14.59 -8.51
C SER A 67 -6.80 13.70 -7.31
N GLY A 68 -7.77 13.48 -6.42
CA GLY A 68 -7.68 12.56 -5.30
C GLY A 68 -7.50 11.11 -5.78
N MET A 69 -8.27 10.66 -6.76
CA MET A 69 -8.12 9.30 -7.30
C MET A 69 -6.75 9.12 -7.98
N LEU A 70 -6.32 10.09 -8.79
CA LEU A 70 -4.99 10.06 -9.39
C LEU A 70 -3.90 10.00 -8.31
N LEU A 71 -3.98 10.87 -7.29
CA LEU A 71 -3.04 10.90 -6.18
C LEU A 71 -3.03 9.57 -5.43
N HIS A 72 -4.19 8.97 -5.18
CA HIS A 72 -4.32 7.67 -4.52
C HIS A 72 -3.58 6.57 -5.33
N LEU A 73 -3.81 6.49 -6.64
CA LEU A 73 -3.18 5.50 -7.50
C LEU A 73 -1.65 5.69 -7.63
N VAL A 74 -1.18 6.92 -7.87
CA VAL A 74 0.27 7.19 -8.04
C VAL A 74 1.06 7.05 -6.72
N THR A 75 0.37 7.01 -5.59
CA THR A 75 1.02 6.83 -4.28
C THR A 75 0.95 5.38 -3.81
N PHE A 76 -0.24 4.79 -3.70
CA PHE A 76 -0.38 3.45 -3.12
C PHE A 76 0.13 2.32 -4.02
N LEU A 77 0.02 2.43 -5.35
CA LEU A 77 0.54 1.39 -6.24
C LEU A 77 2.08 1.31 -6.16
N PRO A 78 2.84 2.42 -6.30
CA PRO A 78 4.28 2.36 -6.07
C PRO A 78 4.65 2.01 -4.63
N ALA A 79 3.93 2.53 -3.62
CA ALA A 79 4.23 2.21 -2.22
C ALA A 79 4.05 0.72 -1.91
N GLY A 80 3.01 0.08 -2.42
CA GLY A 80 2.76 -1.35 -2.25
C GLY A 80 3.81 -2.22 -2.94
N ALA A 81 4.35 -1.80 -4.09
CA ALA A 81 5.50 -2.49 -4.69
C ALA A 81 6.78 -2.27 -3.86
N LEU A 82 7.03 -1.04 -3.42
CA LEU A 82 8.26 -0.65 -2.71
C LEU A 82 8.35 -1.22 -1.29
N VAL A 83 7.22 -1.41 -0.60
CA VAL A 83 7.20 -1.96 0.75
C VAL A 83 7.62 -3.43 0.80
N CYS A 84 7.42 -4.20 -0.27
CA CYS A 84 7.86 -5.60 -0.30
C CYS A 84 9.39 -5.70 -0.08
N PHE A 85 10.15 -4.73 -0.60
CA PHE A 85 11.59 -4.62 -0.34
C PHE A 85 11.90 -4.21 1.12
N GLN A 86 11.02 -3.48 1.80
CA GLN A 86 11.18 -3.16 3.23
C GLN A 86 11.11 -4.40 4.12
N PHE A 87 10.33 -5.41 3.72
CA PHE A 87 10.14 -6.61 4.51
C PHE A 87 11.22 -7.68 4.30
N MET A 88 12.01 -7.59 3.22
CA MET A 88 13.13 -8.49 2.93
C MET A 88 14.29 -8.35 3.94
N PRO A 89 14.62 -9.41 4.72
CA PRO A 89 15.72 -9.34 5.70
C PRO A 89 17.08 -9.01 5.10
N ALA A 90 17.39 -9.49 3.89
CA ALA A 90 18.66 -9.20 3.22
C ALA A 90 18.93 -7.71 3.01
N LEU A 91 17.88 -6.90 2.82
CA LEU A 91 18.01 -5.45 2.60
C LEU A 91 18.27 -4.67 3.89
N ARG A 92 18.15 -5.31 5.06
CA ARG A 92 18.53 -4.73 6.36
C ARG A 92 20.00 -4.95 6.72
N ARG A 93 20.76 -5.69 5.90
CA ARG A 93 22.21 -5.86 6.08
C ARG A 93 22.94 -4.53 5.90
N SER A 94 24.10 -4.38 6.52
CA SER A 94 24.91 -3.14 6.50
C SER A 94 25.16 -2.59 5.09
N LYS A 95 25.38 -3.47 4.10
CA LYS A 95 25.56 -3.09 2.69
C LYS A 95 24.36 -2.36 2.07
N TYR A 96 23.14 -2.73 2.46
CA TYR A 96 21.90 -2.23 1.85
C TYR A 96 21.07 -1.34 2.79
N ILE A 97 21.57 -1.07 4.00
CA ILE A 97 20.82 -0.32 5.02
C ILE A 97 20.47 1.11 4.57
N LYS A 98 21.33 1.76 3.77
CA LYS A 98 21.04 3.09 3.21
C LYS A 98 19.83 3.04 2.28
N PHE A 99 19.78 2.03 1.40
CA PHE A 99 18.64 1.78 0.53
C PHE A 99 17.36 1.52 1.34
N HIS A 100 17.43 0.64 2.35
CA HIS A 100 16.29 0.36 3.23
C HIS A 100 15.73 1.65 3.88
N ARG A 101 16.61 2.53 4.39
CA ARG A 101 16.20 3.79 5.01
C ARG A 101 15.55 4.75 4.01
N VAL A 102 16.19 5.02 2.87
CA VAL A 102 15.65 5.93 1.84
C VAL A 102 14.32 5.42 1.31
N ASN A 103 14.27 4.14 0.93
CA ASN A 103 13.04 3.51 0.48
C ASN A 103 11.95 3.55 1.58
N GLY A 104 12.32 3.42 2.86
CA GLY A 104 11.39 3.50 3.98
C GLY A 104 10.74 4.88 4.11
N TYR A 105 11.51 5.96 3.95
CA TYR A 105 10.97 7.32 3.91
C TYR A 105 10.07 7.56 2.71
N VAL A 106 10.46 7.09 1.52
CA VAL A 106 9.62 7.17 0.31
C VAL A 106 8.29 6.47 0.55
N VAL A 107 8.32 5.23 1.04
CA VAL A 107 7.11 4.45 1.37
C VAL A 107 6.24 5.19 2.39
N LEU A 108 6.82 5.76 3.46
CA LEU A 108 6.06 6.52 4.45
C LEU A 108 5.37 7.75 3.86
N VAL A 109 6.07 8.53 3.03
CA VAL A 109 5.50 9.73 2.39
C VAL A 109 4.38 9.35 1.43
N LEU A 110 4.61 8.34 0.58
CA LEU A 110 3.59 7.86 -0.35
C LEU A 110 2.36 7.33 0.41
N SER A 111 2.54 6.53 1.47
CA SER A 111 1.42 6.05 2.29
C SER A 111 0.64 7.18 2.95
N ALA A 112 1.31 8.23 3.43
CA ALA A 112 0.63 9.38 4.03
C ALA A 112 -0.21 10.13 2.98
N LEU A 113 0.37 10.45 1.82
CA LEU A 113 -0.34 11.12 0.72
C LEU A 113 -1.49 10.26 0.19
N GLY A 114 -1.27 8.96 0.03
CA GLY A 114 -2.29 8.02 -0.40
C GLY A 114 -3.45 7.91 0.59
N THR A 115 -3.16 7.95 1.89
CA THR A 115 -4.19 7.93 2.95
C THR A 115 -5.03 9.19 2.90
N VAL A 116 -4.41 10.37 2.74
CA VAL A 116 -5.16 11.63 2.53
C VAL A 116 -6.01 11.55 1.26
N ALA A 117 -5.44 11.04 0.16
CA ALA A 117 -6.16 10.86 -1.09
C ALA A 117 -7.37 9.92 -0.96
N ALA A 118 -7.24 8.83 -0.19
CA ALA A 118 -8.33 7.91 0.11
C ALA A 118 -9.47 8.60 0.86
N LEU A 119 -9.16 9.41 1.87
CA LEU A 119 -10.14 10.20 2.63
C LEU A 119 -10.83 11.27 1.77
N ILE A 120 -10.15 11.81 0.75
CA ILE A 120 -10.76 12.75 -0.19
C ILE A 120 -11.81 12.05 -1.07
N ILE A 121 -11.52 10.83 -1.54
CA ILE A 121 -12.38 10.14 -2.52
C ILE A 121 -13.45 9.22 -1.94
N GLU A 122 -13.42 8.95 -0.64
CA GLU A 122 -14.27 7.96 0.04
C GLU A 122 -15.78 8.16 -0.17
N SER A 123 -16.23 9.41 -0.38
CA SER A 123 -17.65 9.74 -0.47
C SER A 123 -18.28 9.26 -1.77
N GLU A 124 -17.45 8.97 -2.77
CA GLU A 124 -17.88 8.52 -4.10
C GLU A 124 -17.28 7.14 -4.44
N ALA A 125 -16.16 6.77 -3.81
CA ALA A 125 -15.53 5.46 -3.99
C ALA A 125 -16.48 4.33 -3.57
N MET A 126 -16.57 3.31 -4.42
CA MET A 126 -17.43 2.15 -4.26
C MET A 126 -18.89 2.54 -3.97
N GLY A 127 -19.39 3.57 -4.65
CA GLY A 127 -20.76 4.07 -4.52
C GLY A 127 -21.03 4.91 -3.27
N GLY A 128 -19.99 5.27 -2.49
CA GLY A 128 -20.13 6.19 -1.36
C GLY A 128 -20.95 5.66 -0.18
N ILE A 129 -21.22 4.35 -0.16
CA ILE A 129 -22.06 3.72 0.86
C ILE A 129 -21.42 3.93 2.23
N PHE A 130 -22.26 4.22 3.23
CA PHE A 130 -21.80 4.57 4.58
C PHE A 130 -20.86 3.52 5.20
N SER A 131 -21.10 2.23 4.95
CA SER A 131 -20.21 1.14 5.40
C SER A 131 -18.79 1.25 4.82
N ASN A 132 -18.66 1.57 3.52
CA ASN A 132 -17.37 1.73 2.85
C ASN A 132 -16.60 2.94 3.40
N ARG A 133 -17.31 4.01 3.73
CA ARG A 133 -16.74 5.22 4.35
C ARG A 133 -16.21 4.94 5.74
N ILE A 134 -16.98 4.23 6.59
CA ILE A 134 -16.51 3.78 7.90
C ILE A 134 -15.27 2.89 7.76
N GLY A 135 -15.28 1.96 6.80
CA GLY A 135 -14.12 1.13 6.49
C GLY A 135 -12.88 1.95 6.14
N THR A 136 -13.05 2.98 5.31
CA THR A 136 -11.98 3.90 4.90
C THR A 136 -11.45 4.71 6.09
N TRP A 137 -12.33 5.29 6.92
CA TRP A 137 -11.94 6.01 8.14
C TRP A 137 -11.18 5.13 9.12
N THR A 138 -11.68 3.91 9.33
CA THR A 138 -11.07 2.94 10.24
C THR A 138 -9.67 2.59 9.75
N LEU A 139 -9.54 2.24 8.46
CA LEU A 139 -8.26 1.87 7.87
C LEU A 139 -7.28 3.04 7.88
N ALA A 140 -7.71 4.24 7.49
CA ALA A 140 -6.89 5.45 7.52
C ALA A 140 -6.37 5.75 8.93
N THR A 141 -7.22 5.63 9.95
CA THR A 141 -6.84 5.83 11.35
C THR A 141 -5.82 4.80 11.82
N LEU A 142 -6.08 3.51 11.57
CA LEU A 142 -5.20 2.41 11.97
C LEU A 142 -3.83 2.51 11.30
N VAL A 143 -3.81 2.74 9.99
CA VAL A 143 -2.58 2.88 9.20
C VAL A 143 -1.78 4.09 9.65
N THR A 144 -2.43 5.24 9.82
CA THR A 144 -1.76 6.46 10.31
C THR A 144 -1.17 6.25 11.69
N ALA A 145 -1.93 5.68 12.63
CA ALA A 145 -1.45 5.40 13.98
C ALA A 145 -0.27 4.42 13.98
N ALA A 146 -0.31 3.37 13.15
CA ALA A 146 0.77 2.42 13.00
C ALA A 146 2.01 3.04 12.35
N MET A 147 1.86 3.90 11.34
CA MET A 147 2.97 4.63 10.72
C MET A 147 3.64 5.58 11.72
N VAL A 148 2.86 6.35 12.49
CA VAL A 148 3.39 7.24 13.53
C VAL A 148 4.13 6.44 14.60
N LYS A 149 3.53 5.38 15.14
CA LYS A 149 4.20 4.52 16.13
C LYS A 149 5.44 3.84 15.57
N GLY A 150 5.39 3.35 14.33
CA GLY A 150 6.53 2.77 13.65
C GLY A 150 7.68 3.78 13.48
N TYR A 151 7.37 5.02 13.11
CA TYR A 151 8.33 6.10 12.96
C TYR A 151 8.94 6.53 14.30
N VAL A 152 8.11 6.72 15.33
CA VAL A 152 8.58 7.07 16.68
C VAL A 152 9.47 5.96 17.25
N SER A 153 9.08 4.69 17.14
CA SER A 153 9.90 3.57 17.60
C SER A 153 11.26 3.49 16.92
N ILE A 154 11.38 3.76 15.62
CA ILE A 154 12.70 3.75 14.97
C ILE A 154 13.57 4.93 15.40
N LYS A 155 12.98 6.10 15.69
CA LYS A 155 13.71 7.23 16.28
C LYS A 155 14.19 6.94 17.70
N ASN A 156 13.42 6.18 18.46
CA ASN A 156 13.78 5.69 19.79
C ASN A 156 14.72 4.46 19.76
N LYS A 157 15.17 4.02 18.57
CA LYS A 157 16.01 2.82 18.36
C LYS A 157 15.35 1.50 18.78
N GLU A 158 14.02 1.47 18.91
CA GLU A 158 13.23 0.27 19.24
C GLU A 158 12.87 -0.52 17.97
N ILE A 159 13.84 -1.24 17.40
CA ILE A 159 13.71 -1.88 16.08
C ILE A 159 12.57 -2.90 16.02
N GLU A 160 12.38 -3.71 17.06
CA GLU A 160 11.32 -4.73 17.08
C GLU A 160 9.91 -4.11 17.07
N LYS A 161 9.72 -3.01 17.83
CA LYS A 161 8.44 -2.27 17.82
C LYS A 161 8.20 -1.61 16.47
N HIS A 162 9.22 -0.98 15.89
CA HIS A 162 9.15 -0.42 14.54
C HIS A 162 8.69 -1.48 13.53
N ARG A 163 9.34 -2.65 13.54
CA ARG A 163 9.01 -3.77 12.65
C ARG A 163 7.57 -4.24 12.84
N ALA A 164 7.12 -4.41 14.09
CA ALA A 164 5.77 -4.85 14.39
C ALA A 164 4.71 -3.86 13.88
N TRP A 165 4.92 -2.56 14.09
CA TRP A 165 3.98 -1.53 13.61
C TRP A 165 3.94 -1.42 12.08
N MET A 166 5.10 -1.49 11.41
CA MET A 166 5.13 -1.46 9.94
C MET A 166 4.45 -2.69 9.32
N LEU A 167 4.62 -3.88 9.92
CA LEU A 167 3.91 -5.09 9.47
C LEU A 167 2.40 -4.96 9.64
N ARG A 168 1.92 -4.44 10.77
CA ARG A 168 0.48 -4.22 11.00
C ARG A 168 -0.13 -3.28 9.99
N ALA A 169 0.51 -2.11 9.77
CA ALA A 169 0.03 -1.11 8.82
C ALA A 169 -0.20 -1.72 7.42
N TRP A 170 0.80 -2.42 6.90
CA TRP A 170 0.75 -2.97 5.55
C TRP A 170 -0.09 -4.22 5.42
N PHE A 171 -0.21 -5.02 6.48
CA PHE A 171 -1.18 -6.11 6.51
C PHE A 171 -2.60 -5.58 6.34
N TRP A 172 -3.00 -4.57 7.12
CA TRP A 172 -4.35 -3.97 7.03
C TRP A 172 -4.64 -3.33 5.66
N VAL A 173 -3.66 -2.66 5.05
CA VAL A 173 -3.84 -2.07 3.70
C VAL A 173 -3.99 -3.14 2.63
N SER A 174 -3.31 -4.28 2.79
CA SER A 174 -3.33 -5.38 1.82
C SER A 174 -4.55 -6.30 1.91
N THR A 175 -5.32 -6.22 3.00
CA THR A 175 -6.53 -7.04 3.14
C THR A 175 -7.67 -6.44 2.30
N PRO A 176 -8.22 -7.19 1.32
CA PRO A 176 -9.33 -6.69 0.53
C PRO A 176 -10.56 -6.47 1.42
N PRO A 177 -11.40 -5.46 1.14
CA PRO A 177 -12.67 -5.32 1.83
C PRO A 177 -13.51 -6.57 1.58
N LEU A 178 -14.11 -7.10 2.64
CA LEU A 178 -15.10 -8.18 2.52
C LEU A 178 -16.25 -7.64 1.66
N LYS A 179 -16.44 -8.24 0.47
CA LYS A 179 -17.67 -8.02 -0.30
C LYS A 179 -18.79 -8.70 0.47
N THR A 180 -19.65 -7.93 1.10
CA THR A 180 -20.94 -8.38 1.63
C THR A 180 -21.97 -8.41 0.51
#